data_AF-A0A5E3XQM2-F1
#
_entry.id   AF-A0A5E3XQM2-F1
#
_cell.length_a   1.000
_cell.length_b   1.000
_cell.length_c   1.000
_cell.angle_alpha   90.00
_cell.angle_beta   90.00
_cell.angle_gamma   90.00
#
_symmetry.space_group_name_H-M   'P 1'
#
loop_
_entity.id
_entity.type
_entity.pdbx_description
1 polymer ?
#
loop_
_entity_poly.entity_id
_entity_poly.type
_entity_poly.pdbx_seq_one_letter_code
_entity_poly.pdbx_strand_id
1 'polypeptide(L)'
;MSDTKLDLPQPASSTTSKRGLGEYLMEEVDGMQATWQLTAYCFMTGWIDAISFSAVFVWCAFQTGNTLQLALALARLFGPDHDTSFHTPDKQALTSLLTFLFGAFLGRIGDRIGARTRLWLIGGTMIQALFTMAAAVAIWQSGQQSVAADRGSPSWTNALSYVTIAFMSASMGLQGIMGKRVNSQFATTIVLTTVWCELMADPKLFHLKNIVITRDHKVMGIFALFLGGFVSRAILQSIGSDSSLGIACGVRVLMALSWLFVPAKKVAGKS
;
A
#
# COMPACT_ATOMS: atom_id res chain seq x y z
N MET A 1 -5.96 13.05 74.33
CA MET A 1 -5.04 12.34 73.42
C MET A 1 -5.89 11.54 72.46
N SER A 2 -6.03 12.02 71.22
CA SER A 2 -6.77 11.36 70.13
C SER A 2 -5.74 10.92 69.09
N ASP A 3 -5.52 9.61 68.98
CA ASP A 3 -4.59 9.01 68.01
C ASP A 3 -5.17 9.14 66.61
N THR A 4 -4.65 10.09 65.84
CA THR A 4 -4.95 10.22 64.42
C THR A 4 -4.03 9.27 63.65
N LYS A 5 -4.51 8.05 63.34
CA LYS A 5 -3.80 7.15 62.44
C LYS A 5 -3.80 7.75 61.03
N LEU A 6 -2.60 8.04 60.54
CA LEU A 6 -2.34 8.47 59.17
C LEU A 6 -2.47 7.25 58.26
N ASP A 7 -3.62 7.11 57.59
CA ASP A 7 -3.82 6.05 56.58
C ASP A 7 -2.96 6.35 55.35
N LEU A 8 -1.83 5.64 55.24
CA LEU A 8 -0.98 5.68 54.05
C LEU A 8 -1.71 4.99 52.88
N PRO A 9 -1.64 5.54 51.65
CA PRO A 9 -2.23 4.90 50.47
C PRO A 9 -1.59 3.54 50.25
N GLN A 10 -2.40 2.48 50.15
CA GLN A 10 -1.88 1.16 49.80
C GLN A 10 -1.30 1.19 48.38
N PRO A 11 -0.14 0.56 48.13
CA PRO A 11 0.41 0.45 46.78
C PRO A 11 -0.58 -0.31 45.91
N ALA A 12 -0.98 0.32 44.80
CA ALA A 12 -1.84 -0.31 43.80
C ALA A 12 -1.23 -1.65 43.39
N SER A 13 -1.97 -2.74 43.64
CA SER A 13 -1.57 -4.07 43.22
C SER A 13 -1.57 -4.11 41.69
N SER A 14 -0.39 -4.01 41.09
CA SER A 14 -0.21 -4.20 39.66
C SER A 14 -0.34 -5.69 39.34
N THR A 15 -1.58 -6.19 39.31
CA THR A 15 -1.90 -7.49 38.74
C THR A 15 -1.62 -7.41 37.24
N THR A 16 -0.41 -7.80 36.85
CA THR A 16 -0.06 -8.01 35.44
C THR A 16 -0.76 -9.28 34.99
N SER A 17 -2.07 -9.19 34.74
CA SER A 17 -2.83 -10.24 34.08
C SER A 17 -2.14 -10.53 32.75
N LYS A 18 -1.79 -11.80 32.51
CA LYS A 18 -1.25 -12.23 31.22
C LYS A 18 -2.32 -11.95 30.17
N ARG A 19 -2.14 -10.87 29.41
CA ARG A 19 -3.09 -10.43 28.38
C ARG A 19 -3.34 -11.55 27.40
N GLY A 20 -4.60 -11.75 27.03
CA GLY A 20 -4.98 -12.75 26.04
C GLY A 20 -4.47 -12.37 24.65
N LEU A 21 -4.11 -13.36 23.82
CA LEU A 21 -3.69 -13.12 22.43
C LEU A 21 -4.76 -12.34 21.63
N GLY A 22 -6.04 -12.64 21.87
CA GLY A 22 -7.16 -11.92 21.23
C GLY A 22 -7.22 -10.44 21.62
N GLU A 23 -6.97 -10.11 22.88
CA GLU A 23 -6.92 -8.73 23.35
C GLU A 23 -5.76 -7.98 22.69
N TYR A 24 -4.58 -8.61 22.63
CA TYR A 24 -3.40 -8.04 21.99
C TYR A 24 -3.60 -7.76 20.49
N LEU A 25 -4.30 -8.65 19.79
CA LEU A 25 -4.62 -8.48 18.36
C LEU A 25 -5.67 -7.38 18.12
N MET A 26 -6.59 -7.16 19.07
CA MET A 26 -7.61 -6.12 18.96
C MET A 26 -7.12 -4.73 19.41
N GLU A 27 -5.94 -4.62 20.02
CA GLU A 27 -5.35 -3.32 20.34
C GLU A 27 -5.02 -2.51 19.08
N GLU A 28 -5.29 -1.20 19.14
CA GLU A 28 -4.91 -0.25 18.09
C GLU A 28 -3.42 0.09 18.13
N VAL A 29 -2.76 0.01 16.98
CA VAL A 29 -1.35 0.40 16.84
C VAL A 29 -1.16 1.91 16.95
N ASP A 30 0.00 2.32 17.45
CA ASP A 30 0.44 3.70 17.38
C ASP A 30 0.93 4.03 15.97
N GLY A 31 0.16 4.83 15.23
CA GLY A 31 0.51 5.26 13.88
C GLY A 31 1.84 6.03 13.79
N MET A 32 2.29 6.67 14.87
CA MET A 32 3.61 7.34 14.91
C MET A 32 4.77 6.34 14.93
N GLN A 33 4.52 5.11 15.36
CA GLN A 33 5.51 4.03 15.42
C GLN A 33 5.39 3.05 14.24
N ALA A 34 4.45 3.30 13.32
CA ALA A 34 4.22 2.50 12.12
C ALA A 34 5.05 2.95 10.90
N THR A 35 6.03 3.83 11.10
CA THR A 35 6.86 4.42 10.02
C THR A 35 7.48 3.37 9.12
N TRP A 36 8.03 2.28 9.68
CA TRP A 36 8.68 1.23 8.91
C TRP A 36 7.68 0.49 8.02
N GLN A 37 6.51 0.16 8.56
CA GLN A 37 5.44 -0.55 7.84
C GLN A 37 4.91 0.29 6.68
N LEU A 38 4.71 1.60 6.90
CA LEU A 38 4.23 2.51 5.86
C LEU A 38 5.29 2.79 4.79
N THR A 39 6.57 2.87 5.18
CA THR A 39 7.69 2.95 4.24
C THR A 39 7.78 1.69 3.38
N ALA A 40 7.59 0.51 3.98
CA ALA A 40 7.52 -0.75 3.26
C ALA A 40 6.32 -0.82 2.30
N TYR A 41 5.17 -0.22 2.65
CA TYR A 41 4.07 -0.05 1.69
C TYR A 41 4.47 0.84 0.50
N CYS A 42 5.18 1.96 0.71
CA CYS A 42 5.69 2.78 -0.39
C CYS A 42 6.64 1.98 -1.30
N PHE A 43 7.52 1.16 -0.71
CA PHE A 43 8.37 0.24 -1.46
C PHE A 43 7.55 -0.75 -2.30
N MET A 44 6.52 -1.37 -1.73
CA MET A 44 5.63 -2.28 -2.46
C MET A 44 4.86 -1.57 -3.59
N THR A 45 4.50 -0.31 -3.42
CA THR A 45 3.90 0.50 -4.49
C THR A 45 4.82 0.56 -5.69
N GLY A 46 6.07 0.99 -5.50
CA GLY A 46 7.05 1.02 -6.58
C GLY A 46 7.28 -0.35 -7.20
N TRP A 47 7.32 -1.40 -6.38
CA TRP A 47 7.54 -2.76 -6.85
C TRP A 47 6.45 -3.24 -7.81
N ILE A 48 5.18 -3.13 -7.40
CA ILE A 48 4.03 -3.61 -8.19
C ILE A 48 3.87 -2.79 -9.47
N ASP A 49 4.02 -1.47 -9.37
CA ASP A 49 3.88 -0.56 -10.50
C ASP A 49 4.98 -0.74 -11.55
N ALA A 50 6.22 -1.04 -11.14
CA ALA A 50 7.29 -1.34 -12.09
C ALA A 50 6.98 -2.58 -12.95
N ILE A 51 6.29 -3.60 -12.39
CA ILE A 51 5.88 -4.80 -13.14
C ILE A 51 4.80 -4.45 -14.16
N SER A 52 3.70 -3.83 -13.72
CA SER A 52 2.59 -3.53 -14.64
C SER A 52 3.01 -2.53 -15.70
N PHE A 53 3.75 -1.48 -15.34
CA PHE A 53 4.18 -0.48 -16.30
C PHE A 53 5.15 -1.06 -17.34
N SER A 54 6.04 -1.97 -16.94
CA SER A 54 6.94 -2.65 -17.86
C SER A 54 6.22 -3.49 -18.91
N ALA A 55 5.06 -4.05 -18.57
CA ALA A 55 4.31 -4.94 -19.45
C ALA A 55 3.21 -4.25 -20.27
N VAL A 56 2.55 -3.25 -19.68
CA VAL A 56 1.32 -2.66 -20.24
C VAL A 56 1.26 -1.13 -20.19
N PHE A 57 2.28 -0.47 -19.64
CA PHE A 57 2.32 0.99 -19.47
C PHE A 57 1.17 1.58 -18.63
N VAL A 58 0.51 0.73 -17.83
CA VAL A 58 -0.52 1.09 -16.85
C VAL A 58 0.04 0.94 -15.45
N TRP A 59 -0.29 1.89 -14.58
CA TRP A 59 0.11 1.91 -13.17
C TRP A 59 -1.03 1.32 -12.33
N CYS A 60 -0.80 0.18 -11.69
CA CYS A 60 -1.82 -0.48 -10.86
C CYS A 60 -2.14 0.32 -9.59
N ALA A 61 -1.20 1.15 -9.12
CA ALA A 61 -1.39 1.97 -7.94
C ALA A 61 -1.78 3.44 -8.28
N PHE A 62 -1.35 3.98 -9.43
CA PHE A 62 -1.60 5.39 -9.78
C PHE A 62 -2.86 5.62 -10.62
N GLN A 63 -3.99 5.71 -9.93
CA GLN A 63 -5.30 5.83 -10.59
C GLN A 63 -5.58 7.18 -11.25
N THR A 64 -4.85 8.25 -10.92
CA THR A 64 -4.98 9.55 -11.60
C THR A 64 -4.66 9.41 -13.09
N GLY A 65 -3.58 8.68 -13.43
CA GLY A 65 -3.18 8.43 -14.81
C GLY A 65 -4.22 7.58 -15.55
N ASN A 66 -4.67 6.49 -14.93
CA ASN A 66 -5.67 5.60 -15.52
C ASN A 66 -7.01 6.32 -15.76
N THR A 67 -7.41 7.19 -14.83
CA THR A 67 -8.63 8.01 -14.98
C THR A 67 -8.51 8.95 -16.17
N LEU A 68 -7.39 9.65 -16.32
CA LEU A 68 -7.14 10.52 -17.48
C LEU A 68 -7.07 9.71 -18.78
N GLN A 69 -6.45 8.53 -18.78
CA GLN A 69 -6.38 7.67 -19.95
C GLN A 69 -7.78 7.26 -20.44
N LEU A 70 -8.69 6.94 -19.53
CA LEU A 70 -10.08 6.65 -19.87
C LEU A 70 -10.82 7.89 -20.41
N ALA A 71 -10.57 9.06 -19.83
CA ALA A 71 -11.14 10.31 -20.35
C ALA A 71 -10.64 10.60 -21.78
N LEU A 72 -9.36 10.36 -22.06
CA LEU A 72 -8.79 10.47 -23.41
C LEU A 72 -9.40 9.45 -24.36
N ALA A 73 -9.66 8.22 -23.91
CA ALA A 73 -10.35 7.21 -24.72
C ALA A 73 -11.76 7.65 -25.13
N LEU A 74 -12.51 8.24 -24.21
CA LEU A 74 -13.84 8.79 -24.50
C LEU A 74 -13.75 10.01 -25.43
N ALA A 75 -12.74 10.86 -25.25
CA ALA A 75 -12.55 12.04 -26.11
C ALA A 75 -12.27 11.67 -27.58
N ARG A 76 -11.64 10.51 -27.85
CA ARG A 76 -11.40 10.03 -29.23
C ARG A 76 -12.67 9.81 -30.05
N LEU A 77 -13.80 9.53 -29.39
CA LEU A 77 -15.12 9.43 -30.04
C LEU A 77 -15.55 10.72 -30.74
N PHE A 78 -15.03 11.86 -30.28
CA PHE A 78 -15.34 13.19 -30.79
C PHE A 78 -14.20 13.78 -31.64
N GLY A 79 -13.14 13.00 -31.88
CA GLY A 79 -12.00 13.42 -32.69
C GLY A 79 -12.30 13.36 -34.19
N PRO A 80 -11.42 13.95 -35.04
CA PRO A 80 -11.58 13.92 -36.50
C PRO A 80 -11.75 12.51 -37.06
N ASP A 81 -10.99 11.56 -36.50
CA ASP A 81 -10.98 10.16 -36.93
C ASP A 81 -12.16 9.34 -36.40
N HIS A 82 -12.97 9.90 -35.48
CA HIS A 82 -14.13 9.24 -34.85
C HIS A 82 -13.84 7.80 -34.41
N ASP A 83 -12.69 7.59 -33.76
CA ASP A 83 -12.26 6.27 -33.32
C ASP A 83 -13.22 5.74 -32.24
N THR A 84 -14.03 4.74 -32.63
CA THR A 84 -15.00 4.05 -31.76
C THR A 84 -14.42 2.83 -31.07
N SER A 85 -13.13 2.56 -31.25
CA SER A 85 -12.47 1.38 -30.71
C SER A 85 -12.11 1.57 -29.25
N PHE A 86 -12.39 0.56 -28.42
CA PHE A 86 -11.85 0.49 -27.07
C PHE A 86 -10.53 -0.27 -27.10
N HIS A 87 -9.43 0.47 -27.13
CA HIS A 87 -8.10 -0.09 -27.30
C HIS A 87 -7.65 -0.87 -26.06
N THR A 88 -6.67 -1.76 -26.26
CA THR A 88 -6.11 -2.59 -25.19
C THR A 88 -5.63 -1.76 -23.99
N PRO A 89 -4.90 -0.64 -24.15
CA PRO A 89 -4.52 0.20 -23.02
C PRO A 89 -5.71 0.78 -22.25
N ASP A 90 -6.81 1.13 -22.94
CA ASP A 90 -8.01 1.66 -22.28
C ASP A 90 -8.71 0.57 -21.44
N LYS A 91 -8.80 -0.64 -21.98
CA LYS A 91 -9.33 -1.82 -21.27
C LYS A 91 -8.52 -2.13 -20.01
N GLN A 92 -7.19 -2.06 -20.11
CA GLN A 92 -6.26 -2.30 -19.01
C GLN A 92 -6.38 -1.20 -17.94
N ALA A 93 -6.45 0.07 -18.34
CA ALA A 93 -6.68 1.19 -17.44
C ALA A 93 -8.02 1.07 -16.70
N LEU A 94 -9.09 0.69 -17.40
CA LEU A 94 -10.41 0.45 -16.80
C LEU A 94 -10.38 -0.70 -15.79
N THR A 95 -9.74 -1.80 -16.15
CA THR A 95 -9.58 -2.97 -15.28
C THR A 95 -8.83 -2.57 -14.01
N SER A 96 -7.72 -1.84 -14.15
CA SER A 96 -6.95 -1.35 -13.00
C SER A 96 -7.79 -0.44 -12.10
N LEU A 97 -8.48 0.54 -12.68
CA LEU A 97 -9.28 1.49 -11.91
C LEU A 97 -10.39 0.82 -11.10
N LEU A 98 -11.21 -0.01 -11.75
CA LEU A 98 -12.35 -0.65 -11.08
C LEU A 98 -11.90 -1.59 -9.97
N THR A 99 -10.83 -2.35 -10.20
CA THR A 99 -10.34 -3.34 -9.23
C THR A 99 -9.55 -2.68 -8.10
N PHE A 100 -8.86 -1.56 -8.36
CA PHE A 100 -8.32 -0.70 -7.31
C PHE A 100 -9.42 -0.16 -6.40
N LEU A 101 -10.52 0.36 -6.97
CA LEU A 101 -11.67 0.84 -6.19
C LEU A 101 -12.30 -0.30 -5.38
N PHE A 102 -12.39 -1.50 -5.95
CA PHE A 102 -12.85 -2.69 -5.23
C PHE A 102 -11.93 -3.03 -4.04
N GLY A 103 -10.61 -3.06 -4.24
CA GLY A 103 -9.65 -3.28 -3.16
C GLY A 103 -9.75 -2.22 -2.06
N ALA A 104 -9.89 -0.95 -2.45
CA ALA A 104 -10.10 0.15 -1.51
C ALA A 104 -11.43 0.00 -0.74
N PHE A 105 -12.47 -0.50 -1.40
CA PHE A 105 -13.75 -0.80 -0.77
C PHE A 105 -13.65 -1.94 0.25
N LEU A 106 -12.89 -3.01 -0.02
CA LEU A 106 -12.61 -4.06 0.97
C LEU A 106 -11.93 -3.51 2.23
N GLY A 107 -11.16 -2.43 2.09
CA GLY A 107 -10.57 -1.71 3.21
C GLY A 107 -11.56 -1.23 4.26
N ARG A 108 -12.83 -1.06 3.87
CA ARG A 108 -13.94 -0.66 4.75
C ARG A 108 -14.37 -1.75 5.72
N ILE A 109 -13.95 -3.00 5.53
CA ILE A 109 -14.14 -4.05 6.55
C ILE A 109 -13.50 -3.62 7.88
N GLY A 110 -12.41 -2.86 7.83
CA GLY A 110 -11.80 -2.23 9.00
C GLY A 110 -12.72 -1.25 9.76
N ASP A 111 -13.83 -0.77 9.17
CA ASP A 111 -14.80 0.05 9.90
C ASP A 111 -15.52 -0.76 10.99
N ARG A 112 -15.64 -2.09 10.80
CA ARG A 112 -16.28 -3.00 11.76
C ARG A 112 -15.29 -3.62 12.74
N ILE A 113 -14.08 -3.93 12.28
CA ILE A 113 -13.03 -4.59 13.09
C ILE A 113 -12.19 -3.56 13.88
N GLY A 114 -12.13 -2.32 13.39
CA GLY A 114 -11.22 -1.27 13.86
C GLY A 114 -10.04 -1.11 12.91
N ALA A 115 -9.97 0.02 12.21
CA ALA A 115 -9.06 0.22 11.08
C ALA A 115 -7.58 0.27 11.47
N ARG A 116 -7.28 0.39 12.77
CA ARG A 116 -5.92 0.43 13.33
C ARG A 116 -5.60 -0.76 14.23
N THR A 117 -6.51 -1.72 14.36
CA THR A 117 -6.22 -2.92 15.16
C THR A 117 -5.15 -3.76 14.49
N ARG A 118 -4.29 -4.41 15.29
CA ARG A 118 -3.28 -5.33 14.72
C ARG A 118 -3.93 -6.42 13.90
N LEU A 119 -5.05 -6.97 14.36
CA LEU A 119 -5.81 -7.99 13.66
C LEU A 119 -6.16 -7.54 12.23
N TRP A 120 -6.72 -6.35 12.09
CA TRP A 120 -7.08 -5.81 10.78
C TRP A 120 -5.85 -5.49 9.94
N LEU A 121 -4.80 -4.92 10.52
CA LEU A 121 -3.59 -4.57 9.79
C LEU A 121 -2.86 -5.81 9.27
N ILE A 122 -2.74 -6.87 10.08
CA ILE A 122 -2.20 -8.16 9.67
C ILE A 122 -3.11 -8.79 8.61
N GLY A 123 -4.40 -8.94 8.90
CA GLY A 123 -5.36 -9.62 8.02
C GLY A 123 -5.50 -8.91 6.67
N GLY A 124 -5.61 -7.59 6.66
CA GLY A 124 -5.67 -6.81 5.43
C GLY A 124 -4.37 -6.86 4.63
N THR A 125 -3.20 -6.89 5.28
CA THR A 125 -1.91 -7.09 4.57
C THR A 125 -1.81 -8.51 4.00
N MET A 126 -2.34 -9.52 4.70
CA MET A 126 -2.41 -10.90 4.19
C MET A 126 -3.34 -11.00 2.99
N ILE A 127 -4.49 -10.32 2.98
CA ILE A 127 -5.37 -10.25 1.79
C ILE A 127 -4.62 -9.62 0.61
N GLN A 128 -3.85 -8.55 0.86
CA GLN A 128 -3.00 -7.95 -0.18
C GLN A 128 -1.97 -8.96 -0.70
N ALA A 129 -1.36 -9.77 0.17
CA ALA A 129 -0.43 -10.84 -0.22
C ALA A 129 -1.12 -11.92 -1.06
N LEU A 130 -2.33 -12.34 -0.69
CA LEU A 130 -3.13 -13.30 -1.45
C LEU A 130 -3.49 -12.77 -2.85
N PHE A 131 -3.86 -11.50 -2.97
CA PHE A 131 -4.04 -10.87 -4.27
C PHE A 131 -2.74 -10.85 -5.09
N THR A 132 -1.61 -10.49 -4.48
CA THR A 132 -0.31 -10.54 -5.17
C THR A 132 0.06 -11.96 -5.61
N MET A 133 -0.23 -12.98 -4.80
CA MET A 133 -0.06 -14.40 -5.15
C MET A 133 -0.96 -14.80 -6.32
N ALA A 134 -2.25 -14.42 -6.29
CA ALA A 134 -3.18 -14.71 -7.38
C ALA A 134 -2.72 -14.05 -8.69
N ALA A 135 -2.19 -12.83 -8.64
CA ALA A 135 -1.58 -12.17 -9.79
C ALA A 135 -0.35 -12.94 -10.32
N ALA A 136 0.52 -13.42 -9.43
CA ALA A 136 1.69 -14.21 -9.82
C ALA A 136 1.29 -15.50 -10.56
N VAL A 137 0.31 -16.23 -10.02
CA VAL A 137 -0.20 -17.46 -10.64
C VAL A 137 -0.88 -17.16 -11.98
N ALA A 138 -1.71 -16.12 -12.03
CA ALA A 138 -2.42 -15.74 -13.25
C ALA A 138 -1.44 -15.38 -14.38
N ILE A 139 -0.38 -14.61 -14.10
CA ILE A 139 0.58 -14.24 -15.13
C ILE A 139 1.46 -15.41 -15.56
N TRP A 140 1.84 -16.28 -14.62
CA TRP A 140 2.56 -17.51 -14.93
C TRP A 140 1.78 -18.40 -15.92
N GLN A 141 0.48 -18.60 -15.64
CA GLN A 141 -0.39 -19.40 -16.52
C GLN A 141 -0.72 -18.69 -17.84
N SER A 142 -0.61 -17.36 -17.90
CA SER A 142 -0.93 -16.58 -19.11
C SER A 142 0.06 -16.82 -20.25
N GLY A 143 1.30 -17.22 -19.96
CA GLY A 143 2.39 -17.34 -20.93
C GLY A 143 2.78 -16.01 -21.61
N GLN A 144 2.31 -14.86 -21.12
CA GLN A 144 2.62 -13.55 -21.70
C GLN A 144 4.02 -13.07 -21.28
N GLN A 145 4.65 -12.29 -22.14
CA GLN A 145 5.97 -11.73 -21.87
C GLN A 145 5.92 -10.73 -20.71
N SER A 146 7.03 -10.61 -19.98
CA SER A 146 7.13 -9.75 -18.80
C SER A 146 7.34 -8.27 -19.11
N VAL A 147 7.86 -7.95 -20.30
CA VAL A 147 8.23 -6.59 -20.71
C VAL A 147 7.78 -6.36 -22.15
N ALA A 148 7.09 -5.24 -22.38
CA ALA A 148 6.70 -4.81 -23.71
C ALA A 148 7.89 -4.24 -24.49
N ALA A 149 7.98 -4.61 -25.77
CA ALA A 149 9.01 -4.10 -26.66
C ALA A 149 8.74 -2.64 -27.07
N ASP A 150 7.47 -2.27 -27.21
CA ASP A 150 7.05 -0.93 -27.63
C ASP A 150 5.79 -0.47 -26.88
N ARG A 151 5.63 0.85 -26.72
CA ARG A 151 4.48 1.48 -26.05
C ARG A 151 3.14 1.25 -26.74
N GLY A 152 3.13 1.08 -28.06
CA GLY A 152 1.94 0.77 -28.85
C GLY A 152 1.53 -0.70 -28.81
N SER A 153 2.38 -1.60 -28.28
CA SER A 153 2.15 -3.04 -28.27
C SER A 153 2.37 -3.63 -26.86
N PRO A 154 1.37 -3.53 -25.96
CA PRO A 154 1.47 -4.09 -24.61
C PRO A 154 1.63 -5.61 -24.65
N SER A 155 2.47 -6.17 -23.78
CA SER A 155 2.75 -7.62 -23.73
C SER A 155 1.59 -8.46 -23.21
N TRP A 156 0.68 -7.87 -22.46
CA TRP A 156 -0.40 -8.58 -21.75
C TRP A 156 -1.73 -8.32 -22.45
N THR A 157 -2.20 -9.31 -23.20
CA THR A 157 -3.37 -9.14 -24.08
C THR A 157 -4.50 -10.15 -23.80
N ASN A 158 -4.21 -11.24 -23.10
CA ASN A 158 -5.17 -12.32 -22.84
C ASN A 158 -5.89 -12.17 -21.48
N ALA A 159 -6.98 -12.91 -21.29
CA ALA A 159 -7.81 -12.82 -20.09
C ALA A 159 -7.04 -12.99 -18.76
N LEU A 160 -6.11 -13.94 -18.67
CA LEU A 160 -5.31 -14.17 -17.46
C LEU A 160 -4.39 -12.99 -17.12
N SER A 161 -3.89 -12.29 -18.13
CA SER A 161 -3.09 -11.08 -17.93
C SER A 161 -3.95 -9.89 -17.44
N TYR A 162 -5.23 -9.81 -17.83
CA TYR A 162 -6.19 -8.88 -17.21
C TYR A 162 -6.50 -9.25 -15.75
N VAL A 163 -6.66 -10.55 -15.45
CA VAL A 163 -6.81 -11.05 -14.07
C VAL A 163 -5.59 -10.67 -13.22
N THR A 164 -4.39 -10.71 -13.81
CA THR A 164 -3.15 -10.25 -13.16
C THR A 164 -3.24 -8.77 -12.78
N ILE A 165 -3.61 -7.89 -13.74
CA ILE A 165 -3.81 -6.45 -13.50
C ILE A 165 -4.87 -6.23 -12.42
N ALA A 166 -5.97 -6.98 -12.46
CA ALA A 166 -7.07 -6.88 -11.51
C ALA A 166 -6.61 -7.14 -10.08
N PHE A 167 -5.91 -8.25 -9.84
CA PHE A 167 -5.43 -8.59 -8.51
C PHE A 167 -4.31 -7.67 -8.03
N MET A 168 -3.37 -7.26 -8.90
CA MET A 168 -2.36 -6.26 -8.56
C MET A 168 -3.02 -4.95 -8.11
N SER A 169 -3.98 -4.45 -8.88
CA SER A 169 -4.67 -3.19 -8.59
C SER A 169 -5.54 -3.28 -7.34
N ALA A 170 -6.25 -4.40 -7.12
CA ALA A 170 -7.00 -4.63 -5.89
C ALA A 170 -6.10 -4.69 -4.64
N SER A 171 -4.93 -5.31 -4.75
CA SER A 171 -3.89 -5.30 -3.70
C SER A 171 -3.46 -3.87 -3.36
N MET A 172 -3.20 -3.05 -4.38
CA MET A 172 -2.85 -1.65 -4.18
C MET A 172 -4.00 -0.83 -3.60
N GLY A 173 -5.24 -1.00 -4.07
CA GLY A 173 -6.40 -0.32 -3.52
C GLY A 173 -6.56 -0.55 -2.02
N LEU A 174 -6.44 -1.81 -1.58
CA LEU A 174 -6.52 -2.19 -0.17
C LEU A 174 -5.35 -1.62 0.65
N GLN A 175 -4.14 -1.63 0.09
CA GLN A 175 -2.98 -0.99 0.72
C GLN A 175 -3.19 0.51 0.94
N GLY A 176 -3.75 1.21 -0.04
CA GLY A 176 -3.90 2.67 -0.01
C GLY A 176 -4.85 3.12 1.08
N ILE A 177 -6.02 2.48 1.17
CA ILE A 177 -7.01 2.80 2.20
C ILE A 177 -6.52 2.41 3.61
N MET A 178 -5.82 1.29 3.77
CA MET A 178 -5.25 0.89 5.05
C MET A 178 -4.14 1.85 5.49
N GLY A 179 -3.18 2.15 4.61
CA GLY A 179 -2.09 3.08 4.88
C GLY A 179 -2.61 4.46 5.29
N LYS A 180 -3.63 4.99 4.58
CA LYS A 180 -4.29 6.26 4.93
C LYS A 180 -4.96 6.22 6.31
N ARG A 181 -5.54 5.09 6.71
CA ARG A 181 -6.29 4.96 7.97
C ARG A 181 -5.42 4.74 9.21
N VAL A 182 -4.15 4.32 9.04
CA VAL A 182 -3.16 4.28 10.14
C VAL A 182 -2.90 5.68 10.71
N ASN A 183 -3.21 6.75 9.97
CA ASN A 183 -3.19 8.14 10.43
C ASN A 183 -1.84 8.53 11.03
N SER A 184 -0.79 8.37 10.23
CA SER A 184 0.57 8.76 10.56
C SER A 184 0.96 10.05 9.82
N GLN A 185 2.24 10.41 9.89
CA GLN A 185 2.82 11.50 9.07
C GLN A 185 2.90 11.14 7.58
N PHE A 186 2.68 9.88 7.20
CA PHE A 186 2.53 9.48 5.81
C PHE A 186 1.11 9.80 5.36
N ALA A 187 0.95 10.84 4.53
CA ALA A 187 -0.35 11.21 3.98
C ALA A 187 -0.95 10.10 3.08
N THR A 188 -0.09 9.32 2.43
CA THR A 188 -0.46 8.17 1.58
C THR A 188 0.74 7.27 1.35
N THR A 189 0.48 6.00 1.02
CA THR A 189 1.52 5.01 0.66
C THR A 189 1.58 4.73 -0.83
N ILE A 190 0.72 5.38 -1.62
CA ILE A 190 0.55 5.11 -3.05
C ILE A 190 0.80 6.37 -3.89
N VAL A 191 0.01 7.42 -3.71
CA VAL A 191 0.06 8.59 -4.60
C VAL A 191 1.02 9.65 -4.05
N LEU A 192 2.30 9.58 -4.42
CA LEU A 192 3.32 10.46 -3.85
C LEU A 192 3.34 11.89 -4.41
N THR A 193 2.53 12.25 -5.42
CA THR A 193 2.51 13.62 -5.96
C THR A 193 2.23 14.65 -4.87
N THR A 194 1.24 14.39 -4.01
CA THR A 194 0.96 15.26 -2.85
C THR A 194 2.16 15.29 -1.88
N VAL A 195 2.82 14.15 -1.67
CA VAL A 195 4.00 14.05 -0.79
C VAL A 195 5.19 14.86 -1.33
N TRP A 196 5.40 14.88 -2.65
CA TRP A 196 6.39 15.74 -3.29
C TRP A 196 6.08 17.23 -3.05
N CYS A 197 4.84 17.65 -3.27
CA CYS A 197 4.43 19.03 -3.00
C CYS A 197 4.59 19.40 -1.52
N GLU A 198 4.19 18.52 -0.60
CA GLU A 198 4.33 18.70 0.85
C GLU A 198 5.77 18.70 1.34
N LEU A 199 6.69 18.03 0.62
CA LEU A 199 8.12 18.09 0.88
C LEU A 199 8.66 19.46 0.47
N MET A 200 8.33 19.91 -0.74
CA MET A 200 8.77 21.21 -1.25
C MET A 200 8.20 22.38 -0.46
N ALA A 201 7.01 22.22 0.13
CA ALA A 201 6.39 23.21 0.99
C ALA A 201 6.86 23.13 2.46
N ASP A 202 7.72 22.19 2.85
CA ASP A 202 8.16 22.06 4.24
C ASP A 202 9.08 23.24 4.60
N PRO A 203 8.73 24.07 5.62
CA PRO A 203 9.52 25.25 5.97
C PRO A 203 10.92 24.88 6.50
N LYS A 204 11.15 23.63 6.89
CA LYS A 204 12.44 23.11 7.39
C LYS A 204 13.13 22.22 6.36
N LEU A 205 12.79 22.33 5.07
CA LEU A 205 13.35 21.52 3.99
C LEU A 205 14.88 21.50 4.00
N PHE A 206 15.53 22.66 4.20
CA PHE A 206 16.99 22.80 4.16
C PHE A 206 17.68 22.62 5.52
N HIS A 207 16.97 22.21 6.58
CA HIS A 207 17.55 21.94 7.89
C HIS A 207 18.25 20.56 7.93
N LEU A 208 19.23 20.35 7.04
CA LEU A 208 19.82 19.03 6.76
C LEU A 208 20.58 18.40 7.94
N LYS A 209 21.08 19.22 8.88
CA LYS A 209 21.85 18.74 10.05
C LYS A 209 20.97 18.16 11.16
N ASN A 210 19.67 18.43 11.15
CA ASN A 210 18.73 18.02 12.19
C ASN A 210 17.72 17.01 11.63
N ILE A 211 17.29 16.08 12.48
CA ILE A 211 16.16 15.19 12.16
C ILE A 211 14.88 16.01 12.24
N VAL A 212 14.11 16.01 11.15
CA VAL A 212 12.83 16.70 11.03
C VAL A 212 11.80 15.68 10.55
N ILE A 213 11.02 15.12 11.48
CA ILE A 213 10.10 14.00 11.22
C ILE A 213 9.17 14.27 10.03
N THR A 214 8.62 15.48 9.92
CA THR A 214 7.69 15.86 8.83
C THR A 214 8.34 15.85 7.45
N ARG A 215 9.64 16.16 7.37
CA ARG A 215 10.41 16.16 6.12
C ARG A 215 10.98 14.77 5.84
N ASP A 216 11.59 14.15 6.84
CA ASP A 216 12.31 12.88 6.71
C ASP A 216 11.40 11.73 6.32
N HIS A 217 10.19 11.65 6.88
CA HIS A 217 9.22 10.62 6.48
C HIS A 217 8.77 10.75 5.03
N LYS A 218 8.65 11.97 4.49
CA LYS A 218 8.31 12.20 3.07
C LYS A 218 9.44 11.75 2.16
N VAL A 219 10.68 12.15 2.49
CA VAL A 219 11.89 11.71 1.78
C VAL A 219 12.01 10.18 1.80
N MET A 220 11.79 9.57 2.96
CA MET A 220 11.79 8.11 3.11
C MET A 220 10.72 7.44 2.23
N GLY A 221 9.49 7.94 2.22
CA GLY A 221 8.41 7.39 1.39
C GLY A 221 8.73 7.47 -0.11
N ILE A 222 9.24 8.62 -0.56
CA ILE A 222 9.68 8.86 -1.95
C ILE A 222 10.82 7.91 -2.32
N PHE A 223 11.85 7.85 -1.48
CA PHE A 223 13.01 6.99 -1.74
C PHE A 223 12.63 5.52 -1.72
N ALA A 224 11.77 5.09 -0.80
CA ALA A 224 11.30 3.71 -0.73
C ALA A 224 10.53 3.30 -1.99
N LEU A 225 9.66 4.17 -2.51
CA LEU A 225 8.97 3.91 -3.79
C LEU A 225 9.95 3.77 -4.94
N PHE A 226 10.90 4.70 -5.06
CA PHE A 226 11.94 4.63 -6.10
C PHE A 226 12.74 3.32 -6.00
N LEU A 227 13.18 2.96 -4.79
CA LEU A 227 13.94 1.76 -4.53
C LEU A 227 13.13 0.49 -4.86
N GLY A 228 11.85 0.47 -4.50
CA GLY A 228 10.93 -0.63 -4.83
C GLY A 228 10.78 -0.84 -6.32
N GLY A 229 10.61 0.25 -7.08
CA GLY A 229 10.55 0.20 -8.54
C GLY A 229 11.86 -0.28 -9.17
N PHE A 230 13.00 0.22 -8.67
CA PHE A 230 14.32 -0.20 -9.13
C PHE A 230 14.58 -1.70 -8.88
N VAL A 231 14.36 -2.16 -7.64
CA VAL A 231 14.58 -3.56 -7.25
C VAL A 231 13.65 -4.49 -8.03
N SER A 232 12.37 -4.14 -8.14
CA SER A 232 11.41 -4.90 -8.94
C SER A 232 11.83 -5.01 -10.40
N ARG A 233 12.23 -3.89 -11.03
CA ARG A 233 12.69 -3.89 -12.41
C ARG A 233 13.96 -4.74 -12.59
N ALA A 234 14.88 -4.71 -11.64
CA ALA A 234 16.11 -5.50 -11.67
C ALA A 234 15.86 -7.02 -11.52
N ILE A 235 14.85 -7.41 -10.76
CA ILE A 235 14.40 -8.80 -10.64
C ILE A 235 13.62 -9.22 -11.88
N LEU A 236 12.70 -8.37 -12.35
CA LEU A 236 11.86 -8.61 -13.52
C LEU A 236 12.68 -8.98 -14.77
N GLN A 237 13.77 -8.25 -15.03
CA GLN A 237 14.65 -8.54 -16.17
C GLN A 237 15.40 -9.87 -16.03
N SER A 238 15.56 -10.39 -14.81
CA SER A 238 16.33 -11.60 -14.53
C SER A 238 15.46 -12.85 -14.53
N ILE A 239 14.26 -12.78 -13.95
CA ILE A 239 13.42 -13.95 -13.68
C ILE A 239 11.93 -13.79 -14.06
N GLY A 240 11.52 -12.66 -14.65
CA GLY A 240 10.16 -12.45 -15.14
C GLY A 240 9.13 -11.93 -14.12
N SER A 241 7.93 -11.63 -14.61
CA SER A 241 6.83 -11.00 -13.85
C SER A 241 6.22 -11.91 -12.81
N ASP A 242 6.03 -13.19 -13.14
CA ASP A 242 5.51 -14.23 -12.25
C ASP A 242 6.39 -14.39 -11.01
N SER A 243 7.70 -14.59 -11.22
CA SER A 243 8.64 -14.77 -10.11
C SER A 243 8.81 -13.49 -9.30
N SER A 244 8.84 -12.32 -9.97
CA SER A 244 8.88 -11.02 -9.28
C SER A 244 7.66 -10.78 -8.38
N LEU A 245 6.44 -11.13 -8.86
CA LEU A 245 5.22 -11.09 -8.05
C LEU A 245 5.23 -12.15 -6.93
N GLY A 246 5.81 -13.32 -7.17
CA GLY A 246 6.00 -14.35 -6.15
C GLY A 246 6.87 -13.85 -4.98
N ILE A 247 7.99 -13.18 -5.28
CA ILE A 247 8.84 -12.55 -4.26
C ILE A 247 8.07 -11.43 -3.54
N ALA A 248 7.34 -10.59 -4.28
CA ALA A 248 6.51 -9.53 -3.72
C ALA A 248 5.46 -10.08 -2.73
N CYS A 249 4.88 -11.25 -3.02
CA CYS A 249 3.98 -11.94 -2.09
C CYS A 249 4.69 -12.29 -0.78
N GLY A 250 5.88 -12.90 -0.85
CA GLY A 250 6.69 -13.20 0.33
C GLY A 250 7.02 -11.96 1.17
N VAL A 251 7.40 -10.86 0.52
CA VAL A 251 7.62 -9.57 1.18
C VAL A 251 6.35 -9.09 1.90
N ARG A 252 5.18 -9.18 1.26
CA ARG A 252 3.91 -8.81 1.90
C ARG A 252 3.57 -9.68 3.10
N VAL A 253 3.88 -10.98 3.08
CA VAL A 253 3.70 -11.86 4.25
C VAL A 253 4.58 -11.40 5.41
N LEU A 254 5.85 -11.07 5.16
CA LEU A 254 6.74 -10.53 6.19
C LEU A 254 6.22 -9.19 6.73
N MET A 255 5.70 -8.33 5.86
CA MET A 255 5.08 -7.07 6.27
C MET A 255 3.83 -7.29 7.13
N ALA A 256 3.00 -8.27 6.78
CA ALA A 256 1.83 -8.63 7.58
C ALA A 256 2.24 -9.04 9.00
N LEU A 257 3.24 -9.92 9.12
CA LEU A 257 3.78 -10.35 10.41
C LEU A 257 4.44 -9.19 11.18
N SER A 258 5.06 -8.24 10.48
CA SER A 258 5.71 -7.09 11.11
C SER A 258 4.76 -6.19 11.92
N TRP A 259 3.44 -6.22 11.62
CA TRP A 259 2.43 -5.48 12.37
C TRP A 259 2.26 -5.99 13.80
N LEU A 260 2.64 -7.24 14.09
CA LEU A 260 2.65 -7.76 15.46
C LEU A 260 3.57 -6.90 16.33
N PHE A 261 4.73 -6.50 15.82
CA PHE A 261 5.73 -5.80 16.61
C PHE A 261 5.48 -4.29 16.78
N VAL A 262 4.45 -3.73 16.13
CA VAL A 262 4.14 -2.30 16.27
C VAL A 262 3.49 -2.04 17.63
N PRO A 263 4.02 -1.12 18.45
CA PRO A 263 3.47 -0.83 19.77
C PRO A 263 2.05 -0.28 19.72
N ALA A 264 1.26 -0.56 20.77
CA ALA A 264 -0.10 -0.07 20.87
C ALA A 264 -0.10 1.41 21.23
N LYS A 265 -1.12 2.14 20.79
CA LYS A 265 -1.30 3.52 21.21
C LYS A 265 -1.52 3.55 22.73
N LYS A 266 -0.64 4.23 23.46
CA LYS A 266 -0.83 4.44 24.91
C LYS A 266 -2.10 5.27 25.09
N VAL A 267 -3.09 4.71 25.80
CA VAL A 267 -4.22 5.50 26.30
C VAL A 267 -3.62 6.51 27.27
N ALA A 268 -3.73 7.80 26.96
CA ALA A 268 -3.33 8.84 27.90
C ALA A 268 -4.14 8.62 29.18
N GLY A 269 -3.46 8.19 30.24
CA GLY A 269 -4.08 8.02 31.55
C GLY A 269 -4.74 9.34 31.92
N LYS A 270 -5.99 9.28 32.37
CA LYS A 270 -6.59 10.38 33.11
C LYS A 270 -5.66 10.67 34.28
N SER A 271 -4.98 11.80 34.20
CA SER A 271 -4.35 12.46 35.35
C SER A 271 -5.38 12.72 36.43
#